data_AF-A0A2D7YN09-F1
#
_entry.id   AF-A0A2D7YN09-F1
#
_cell.length_a   1.000
_cell.length_b   1.000
_cell.length_c   1.000
_cell.angle_alpha   90.00
_cell.angle_beta   90.00
_cell.angle_gamma   90.00
#
_symmetry.space_group_name_H-M   'P 1'
#
loop_
_entity.id
_entity.type
_entity.pdbx_description
1 polymer ?
#
loop_
_entity_poly.entity_id
_entity_poly.type
_entity_poly.pdbx_seq_one_letter_code
_entity_poly.pdbx_strand_id
1 'polypeptide(L)'
;EMNNFYTVTVYNKGAEVIRMLHTLLGEAGFQRGMQLYVERHDGQAVTCEDFVAAMEAANEQDFSQFRRWYSQAGTPQVEADVDFDQDKQQLNIALRQTTPATPGQSEKLPFHIPVKISAVAPSGQVITLNEGLLHLQKEQQQFVINGDFSAKLQAGEQPVVSLFDNFSAPVKVSRKISANDLRTLMAHAPDPVSRWDASQQLFGELIHQAIAQQTTVKLDQQTISACRQLLTSDADPALIALALTPPGAATLADNYDEIPVEQLRHNLKQLKKQLAQALKDDVMARYQQLTATLKAHDYQLQGDDISQRQLRNTLLSYLAEINDDAAWFESVYEQADNMTDTLAVLQAVTWTEHSVAEELLNRFDQQWQGEKLVMDKWFQTQALADNDATVARIETLMQHADFSLDNPNRVYSLLAAFTQNLAQFHRADGAGYRLIGGVIQTLNDSNPQVASRLLSAFMSWKRYDANRQALMKQQLEELSALPNLASDLQEKVENSLAA
;
A
#
# COMPACT_ATOMS: atom_id res chain seq x y z
N GLU A 1 -11.13 22.25 13.88
CA GLU A 1 -10.16 22.94 12.99
C GLU A 1 -10.32 22.45 11.54
N MET A 2 -10.48 23.31 10.53
CA MET A 2 -10.71 22.88 9.13
C MET A 2 -9.47 22.22 8.52
N ASN A 3 -8.28 22.65 8.94
CA ASN A 3 -7.01 22.09 8.46
C ASN A 3 -6.86 20.59 8.79
N ASN A 4 -7.58 20.08 9.78
CA ASN A 4 -7.60 18.65 10.12
C ASN A 4 -8.34 17.77 9.09
N PHE A 5 -9.07 18.36 8.13
CA PHE A 5 -9.87 17.63 7.13
C PHE A 5 -9.16 17.42 5.80
N TYR A 6 -7.92 17.90 5.64
CA TYR A 6 -7.04 17.56 4.51
C TYR A 6 -6.48 16.13 4.67
N THR A 7 -7.36 15.14 4.50
CA THR A 7 -7.12 13.74 4.87
C THR A 7 -7.13 12.81 3.66
N VAL A 8 -6.61 11.60 3.85
CA VAL A 8 -6.75 10.49 2.89
C VAL A 8 -8.21 10.14 2.58
N THR A 9 -9.15 10.46 3.48
CA THR A 9 -10.58 10.26 3.24
C THR A 9 -11.12 11.26 2.22
N VAL A 10 -10.78 12.55 2.35
CA VAL A 10 -11.25 13.57 1.40
C VAL A 10 -10.57 13.42 0.04
N TYR A 11 -9.27 13.12 0.02
CA TYR A 11 -8.50 13.03 -1.21
C TYR A 11 -8.57 11.64 -1.86
N ASN A 12 -8.06 10.60 -1.20
CA ASN A 12 -7.92 9.28 -1.81
C ASN A 12 -9.27 8.58 -1.92
N LYS A 13 -10.05 8.46 -0.83
CA LYS A 13 -11.41 7.88 -0.92
C LYS A 13 -12.31 8.74 -1.82
N GLY A 14 -12.18 10.08 -1.77
CA GLY A 14 -12.88 10.97 -2.69
C GLY A 14 -12.60 10.65 -4.16
N ALA A 15 -11.33 10.47 -4.54
CA ALA A 15 -10.96 10.06 -5.89
C ALA A 15 -11.52 8.69 -6.26
N GLU A 16 -11.52 7.72 -5.34
CA GLU A 16 -12.11 6.40 -5.58
C GLU A 16 -13.64 6.46 -5.77
N VAL A 17 -14.34 7.38 -5.10
CA VAL A 17 -15.78 7.65 -5.36
C VAL A 17 -15.99 8.19 -6.77
N ILE A 18 -15.13 9.09 -7.26
CA ILE A 18 -15.18 9.56 -8.64
C ILE A 18 -14.85 8.42 -9.63
N ARG A 19 -13.86 7.57 -9.31
CA ARG A 19 -13.49 6.39 -10.11
C ARG A 19 -14.64 5.38 -10.20
N MET A 20 -15.43 5.20 -9.13
CA MET A 20 -16.61 4.34 -9.17
C MET A 20 -17.68 4.88 -10.12
N LEU A 21 -17.94 6.20 -10.13
CA LEU A 21 -18.85 6.81 -11.12
C LEU A 21 -18.34 6.60 -12.55
N HIS A 22 -17.04 6.81 -12.77
CA HIS A 22 -16.40 6.53 -14.06
C HIS A 22 -16.55 5.06 -14.46
N THR A 23 -16.38 4.14 -13.51
CA THR A 23 -16.55 2.69 -13.75
C THR A 23 -17.98 2.34 -14.14
N LEU A 24 -18.98 2.93 -13.47
CA LEU A 24 -20.41 2.71 -13.74
C LEU A 24 -20.86 3.31 -15.07
N LEU A 25 -20.33 4.46 -15.45
CA LEU A 25 -20.71 5.21 -16.65
C LEU A 25 -19.88 4.87 -17.90
N GLY A 26 -18.68 4.34 -17.70
CA GLY A 26 -17.63 4.32 -18.72
C GLY A 26 -17.12 5.71 -19.08
N GLU A 27 -16.01 5.76 -19.83
CA GLU A 27 -15.35 7.02 -20.23
C GLU A 27 -16.32 7.99 -20.93
N ALA A 28 -17.03 7.50 -21.95
CA ALA A 28 -17.94 8.34 -22.72
C ALA A 28 -19.10 8.89 -21.86
N GLY A 29 -19.66 8.07 -20.97
CA GLY A 29 -20.72 8.51 -20.07
C GLY A 29 -20.24 9.54 -19.05
N PHE A 30 -19.06 9.31 -18.47
CA PHE A 30 -18.43 10.24 -17.54
C PHE A 30 -18.15 11.60 -18.18
N GLN A 31 -17.59 11.63 -19.40
CA GLN A 31 -17.31 12.89 -20.12
C GLN A 31 -18.58 13.69 -20.46
N ARG A 32 -19.68 13.01 -20.81
CA ARG A 32 -20.98 13.69 -20.98
C ARG A 32 -21.44 14.36 -19.68
N GLY A 33 -21.29 13.67 -18.55
CA GLY A 33 -21.61 14.22 -17.23
C GLY A 33 -20.72 15.42 -16.87
N MET A 34 -19.42 15.35 -17.17
CA MET A 34 -18.50 16.48 -16.98
C MET A 34 -18.89 17.70 -17.83
N GLN A 35 -19.25 17.50 -19.10
CA GLN A 35 -19.71 18.59 -19.97
C GLN A 35 -20.95 19.28 -19.40
N LEU A 36 -21.94 18.50 -18.98
CA LEU A 36 -23.17 19.03 -18.39
C LEU A 36 -22.93 19.72 -17.04
N TYR A 37 -22.00 19.21 -16.23
CA TYR A 37 -21.61 19.82 -14.96
C TYR A 37 -21.03 21.22 -15.18
N VAL A 38 -20.07 21.35 -16.11
CA VAL A 38 -19.47 22.65 -16.45
C VAL A 38 -20.51 23.59 -17.06
N GLU A 39 -21.34 23.11 -17.99
CA GLU A 39 -22.40 23.91 -18.61
C GLU A 39 -23.35 24.55 -17.57
N ARG A 40 -23.72 23.79 -16.53
CA ARG A 40 -24.67 24.24 -15.50
C ARG A 40 -24.05 25.14 -14.44
N HIS A 41 -22.78 24.90 -14.11
CA HIS A 41 -22.18 25.36 -12.86
C HIS A 41 -20.91 26.20 -13.01
N ASP A 42 -20.50 26.52 -14.24
CA ASP A 42 -19.36 27.43 -14.44
C ASP A 42 -19.60 28.79 -13.75
N GLY A 43 -18.57 29.27 -13.05
CA GLY A 43 -18.61 30.50 -12.25
C GLY A 43 -19.38 30.41 -10.92
N GLN A 44 -19.82 29.23 -10.48
CA GLN A 44 -20.59 29.04 -9.24
C GLN A 44 -19.81 28.31 -8.14
N ALA A 45 -20.18 28.54 -6.88
CA ALA A 45 -19.83 27.65 -5.77
C ALA A 45 -20.90 26.56 -5.65
N VAL A 46 -20.50 25.30 -5.78
CA VAL A 46 -21.42 24.15 -5.89
C VAL A 46 -21.09 23.04 -4.90
N THR A 47 -21.96 22.03 -4.87
CA THR A 47 -21.95 20.92 -3.91
C THR A 47 -21.57 19.58 -4.55
N CYS A 48 -21.31 18.57 -3.73
CA CYS A 48 -21.10 17.19 -4.21
C CYS A 48 -22.37 16.66 -4.91
N GLU A 49 -23.54 17.05 -4.45
CA GLU A 49 -24.83 16.67 -4.99
C GLU A 49 -25.04 17.20 -6.42
N ASP A 50 -24.60 18.43 -6.69
CA ASP A 50 -24.66 19.05 -8.03
C ASP A 50 -23.84 18.25 -9.05
N PHE A 51 -22.64 17.81 -8.65
CA PHE A 51 -21.78 16.98 -9.49
C PHE A 51 -22.44 15.63 -9.84
N VAL A 52 -22.97 14.92 -8.85
CA VAL A 52 -23.66 13.63 -9.08
C VAL A 52 -24.92 13.84 -9.92
N ALA A 53 -25.68 14.91 -9.70
CA ALA A 53 -26.89 15.21 -10.47
C ALA A 53 -26.60 15.50 -11.95
N ALA A 54 -25.47 16.14 -12.26
CA ALA A 54 -25.02 16.31 -13.64
C ALA A 54 -24.64 14.97 -14.29
N MET A 55 -23.95 14.09 -13.56
CA MET A 55 -23.60 12.74 -14.02
C MET A 55 -24.84 11.88 -14.33
N GLU A 56 -25.85 11.92 -13.47
CA GLU A 56 -27.14 11.25 -13.69
C GLU A 56 -27.87 11.79 -14.91
N ALA A 57 -28.06 13.11 -14.96
CA ALA A 57 -28.86 13.77 -15.99
C ALA A 57 -28.27 13.58 -17.40
N ALA A 58 -26.94 13.55 -17.53
CA ALA A 58 -26.28 13.34 -18.81
C ALA A 58 -26.33 11.89 -19.31
N ASN A 59 -26.65 10.93 -18.44
CA ASN A 59 -26.56 9.50 -18.72
C ASN A 59 -27.87 8.74 -18.54
N GLU A 60 -28.95 9.41 -18.12
CA GLU A 60 -30.25 8.80 -17.84
C GLU A 60 -30.15 7.63 -16.84
N GLN A 61 -29.24 7.76 -15.85
CA GLN A 61 -29.04 6.77 -14.78
C GLN A 61 -29.43 7.34 -13.41
N ASP A 62 -29.86 6.45 -12.51
CA ASP A 62 -30.15 6.78 -11.11
C ASP A 62 -28.99 6.41 -10.19
N PHE A 63 -28.38 7.44 -9.60
CA PHE A 63 -27.31 7.36 -8.60
C PHE A 63 -27.79 7.87 -7.23
N SER A 64 -29.11 7.89 -6.97
CA SER A 64 -29.68 8.23 -5.65
C SER A 64 -29.08 7.38 -4.54
N GLN A 65 -28.94 6.07 -4.76
CA GLN A 65 -28.27 5.18 -3.80
C GLN A 65 -26.77 5.42 -3.71
N PHE A 66 -26.10 5.73 -4.83
CA PHE A 66 -24.67 5.97 -4.88
C PHE A 66 -24.24 7.14 -3.99
N ARG A 67 -25.10 8.16 -3.82
CA ARG A 67 -24.84 9.31 -2.92
C ARG A 67 -24.52 8.92 -1.48
N ARG A 68 -24.87 7.70 -1.03
CA ARG A 68 -24.46 7.17 0.29
C ARG A 68 -22.94 7.18 0.48
N TRP A 69 -22.14 7.12 -0.59
CA TRP A 69 -20.67 7.25 -0.52
C TRP A 69 -20.17 8.59 0.02
N TYR A 70 -20.97 9.65 -0.11
CA TYR A 70 -20.64 10.99 0.40
C TYR A 70 -21.10 11.18 1.86
N SER A 71 -22.19 10.53 2.27
CA SER A 71 -22.80 10.74 3.60
C SER A 71 -22.41 9.69 4.65
N GLN A 72 -21.96 8.50 4.23
CA GLN A 72 -21.70 7.37 5.13
C GLN A 72 -20.20 7.12 5.32
N ALA A 73 -19.74 7.23 6.57
CA ALA A 73 -18.39 6.90 6.99
C ALA A 73 -18.21 5.38 7.16
N GLY A 74 -16.95 4.94 7.27
CA GLY A 74 -16.57 3.54 7.38
C GLY A 74 -16.22 2.91 6.04
N THR A 75 -15.61 1.72 6.12
CA THR A 75 -15.19 0.92 4.98
C THR A 75 -16.14 -0.27 4.85
N PRO A 76 -16.86 -0.43 3.74
CA PRO A 76 -17.73 -1.59 3.54
C PRO A 76 -16.94 -2.89 3.53
N GLN A 77 -17.53 -3.95 4.06
CA GLN A 77 -17.02 -5.31 4.00
C GLN A 77 -17.92 -6.11 3.06
N VAL A 78 -17.33 -6.75 2.06
CA VAL A 78 -18.03 -7.60 1.09
C VAL A 78 -17.58 -9.04 1.27
N GLU A 79 -18.50 -9.89 1.71
CA GLU A 79 -18.34 -11.34 1.70
C GLU A 79 -18.73 -11.86 0.30
N ALA A 80 -17.88 -12.70 -0.29
CA ALA A 80 -18.12 -13.28 -1.61
C ALA A 80 -18.01 -14.81 -1.57
N ASP A 81 -19.05 -15.47 -2.10
CA ASP A 81 -19.08 -16.89 -2.39
C ASP A 81 -19.16 -17.07 -3.91
N VAL A 82 -18.25 -17.87 -4.45
CA VAL A 82 -18.07 -18.07 -5.90
C VAL A 82 -18.13 -19.56 -6.17
N ASP A 83 -19.10 -19.95 -6.98
CA ASP A 83 -19.38 -21.35 -7.34
C ASP A 83 -19.55 -21.47 -8.85
N PHE A 84 -19.07 -22.58 -9.43
CA PHE A 84 -19.23 -22.86 -10.86
C PHE A 84 -20.07 -24.10 -11.08
N ASP A 85 -21.24 -23.93 -11.68
CA ASP A 85 -22.13 -25.01 -12.09
C ASP A 85 -21.58 -25.64 -13.38
N GLN A 86 -20.92 -26.79 -13.25
CA GLN A 86 -20.33 -27.51 -14.39
C GLN A 86 -21.38 -28.04 -15.38
N ASP A 87 -22.58 -28.40 -14.92
CA ASP A 87 -23.62 -28.94 -15.81
C ASP A 87 -24.23 -27.82 -16.67
N LYS A 88 -24.45 -26.65 -16.06
CA LYS A 88 -25.01 -25.48 -16.75
C LYS A 88 -23.95 -24.60 -17.41
N GLN A 89 -22.67 -24.79 -17.09
CA GLN A 89 -21.58 -23.92 -17.51
C GLN A 89 -21.81 -22.46 -17.08
N GLN A 90 -22.18 -22.26 -15.81
CA GLN A 90 -22.54 -20.97 -15.25
C GLN A 90 -21.73 -20.65 -14.00
N LEU A 91 -21.28 -19.40 -13.91
CA LEU A 91 -20.62 -18.87 -12.73
C LEU A 91 -21.63 -18.19 -11.82
N ASN A 92 -21.79 -18.71 -10.61
CA ASN A 92 -22.66 -18.18 -9.57
C ASN A 92 -21.83 -17.37 -8.58
N ILE A 93 -22.15 -16.09 -8.41
CA ILE A 93 -21.50 -15.22 -7.43
C ILE A 93 -22.55 -14.71 -6.44
N ALA A 94 -22.43 -15.09 -5.18
CA ALA A 94 -23.22 -14.54 -4.10
C ALA A 94 -22.40 -13.51 -3.31
N LEU A 95 -22.90 -12.28 -3.24
CA LEU A 95 -22.23 -11.17 -2.55
C LEU A 95 -23.09 -10.70 -1.39
N ARG A 96 -22.46 -10.41 -0.25
CA ARG A 96 -23.08 -9.77 0.89
C ARG A 96 -22.25 -8.58 1.36
N GLN A 97 -22.86 -7.41 1.47
CA GLN A 97 -22.20 -6.20 1.97
C GLN A 97 -22.69 -5.83 3.37
N THR A 98 -21.75 -5.42 4.22
CA THR A 98 -22.02 -4.82 5.53
C THR A 98 -21.09 -3.63 5.75
N THR A 99 -21.38 -2.76 6.70
CA THR A 99 -20.47 -1.69 7.11
C THR A 99 -20.53 -1.57 8.63
N PRO A 100 -19.40 -1.68 9.35
CA PRO A 100 -19.40 -1.50 10.80
C PRO A 100 -19.86 -0.09 11.20
N ALA A 101 -20.48 0.02 12.37
CA ALA A 101 -20.80 1.31 12.98
C ALA A 101 -19.52 2.15 13.16
N THR A 102 -19.65 3.47 13.00
CA THR A 102 -18.56 4.42 13.25
C THR A 102 -19.01 5.45 14.28
N PRO A 103 -18.09 6.16 14.97
CA PRO A 103 -18.47 7.25 15.86
C PRO A 103 -19.43 8.22 15.17
N GLY A 104 -20.56 8.53 15.82
CA GLY A 104 -21.60 9.40 15.28
C GLY A 104 -22.50 8.79 14.20
N GLN A 105 -22.27 7.56 13.75
CA GLN A 105 -23.10 6.86 12.75
C GLN A 105 -23.27 5.37 13.11
N SER A 106 -24.26 5.06 13.94
CA SER A 106 -24.56 3.69 14.37
C SER A 106 -25.34 2.88 13.34
N GLU A 107 -26.21 3.54 12.57
CA GLU A 107 -26.97 2.89 11.49
C GLU A 107 -26.21 2.97 10.18
N LYS A 108 -26.16 1.86 9.45
CA LYS A 108 -25.51 1.77 8.14
C LYS A 108 -26.44 1.17 7.09
N LEU A 109 -26.48 1.78 5.91
CA LEU A 109 -27.29 1.35 4.76
C LEU A 109 -26.41 0.74 3.66
N PRO A 110 -26.94 -0.21 2.85
CA PRO A 110 -26.20 -0.77 1.72
C PRO A 110 -25.73 0.30 0.72
N PHE A 111 -24.49 0.23 0.27
CA PHE A 111 -23.98 1.08 -0.81
C PHE A 111 -24.41 0.54 -2.18
N HIS A 112 -24.26 1.38 -3.21
CA HIS A 112 -24.18 0.91 -4.60
C HIS A 112 -22.71 0.69 -4.92
N ILE A 113 -22.29 -0.58 -4.92
CA ILE A 113 -20.90 -1.01 -5.09
C ILE A 113 -20.74 -1.59 -6.51
N PRO A 114 -19.97 -0.96 -7.41
CA PRO A 114 -19.55 -1.58 -8.66
C PRO A 114 -18.55 -2.70 -8.36
N VAL A 115 -18.81 -3.90 -8.88
CA VAL A 115 -17.93 -5.07 -8.73
C VAL A 115 -17.48 -5.51 -10.11
N LYS A 116 -16.29 -5.08 -10.51
CA LYS A 116 -15.68 -5.51 -11.77
C LYS A 116 -15.07 -6.90 -11.61
N ILE A 117 -15.31 -7.79 -12.56
CA ILE A 117 -14.86 -9.18 -12.51
C ILE A 117 -14.20 -9.61 -13.80
N SER A 118 -13.28 -10.56 -13.69
CA SER A 118 -12.73 -11.33 -14.81
C SER A 118 -12.51 -12.78 -14.40
N ALA A 119 -12.35 -13.64 -15.40
CA ALA A 119 -12.12 -15.06 -15.17
C ALA A 119 -11.04 -15.59 -16.13
N VAL A 120 -10.26 -16.54 -15.63
CA VAL A 120 -9.27 -17.28 -16.41
C VAL A 120 -9.41 -18.78 -16.14
N ALA A 121 -9.07 -19.61 -17.12
CA ALA A 121 -8.91 -21.04 -16.88
C ALA A 121 -7.65 -21.30 -16.03
N PRO A 122 -7.53 -22.47 -15.37
CA PRO A 122 -6.30 -22.87 -14.69
C PRO A 122 -5.06 -22.86 -15.61
N SER A 123 -5.27 -23.04 -16.92
CA SER A 123 -4.25 -22.92 -17.96
C SER A 123 -3.77 -21.49 -18.25
N GLY A 124 -4.42 -20.48 -17.67
CA GLY A 124 -4.16 -19.07 -17.91
C GLY A 124 -4.93 -18.46 -19.09
N GLN A 125 -5.75 -19.23 -19.80
CA GLN A 125 -6.58 -18.68 -20.89
C GLN A 125 -7.69 -17.79 -20.33
N VAL A 126 -7.83 -16.58 -20.88
CA VAL A 126 -8.92 -15.66 -20.51
C VAL A 126 -10.27 -16.23 -20.93
N ILE A 127 -11.23 -16.16 -20.01
CA ILE A 127 -12.63 -16.54 -20.20
C ILE A 127 -13.43 -15.26 -20.42
N THR A 128 -14.14 -15.19 -21.55
CA THR A 128 -14.99 -14.06 -21.89
C THR A 128 -16.32 -14.18 -21.14
N LEU A 129 -16.58 -13.23 -20.24
CA LEU A 129 -17.84 -13.14 -19.50
C LEU A 129 -18.84 -12.25 -20.26
N ASN A 130 -20.11 -12.63 -20.25
CA ASN A 130 -21.18 -11.81 -20.85
C ASN A 130 -21.48 -10.55 -20.02
N GLU A 131 -21.15 -10.59 -18.72
CA GLU A 131 -21.29 -9.48 -17.79
C GLU A 131 -20.02 -9.41 -16.92
N GLY A 132 -19.27 -8.31 -17.05
CA GLY A 132 -18.01 -8.09 -16.31
C GLY A 132 -18.10 -7.02 -15.22
N LEU A 133 -19.26 -6.37 -15.06
CA LEU A 133 -19.50 -5.35 -14.05
C LEU A 133 -20.84 -5.63 -13.36
N LEU A 134 -20.77 -6.03 -12.09
CA LEU A 134 -21.95 -6.31 -11.27
C LEU A 134 -22.32 -5.10 -10.42
N HIS A 135 -23.62 -4.91 -10.21
CA HIS A 135 -24.17 -3.82 -9.39
C HIS A 135 -24.66 -4.37 -8.04
N LEU A 136 -23.81 -4.32 -7.01
CA LEU A 136 -24.18 -4.72 -5.66
C LEU A 136 -24.82 -3.55 -4.91
N GLN A 137 -26.15 -3.56 -4.85
CA GLN A 137 -27.04 -2.53 -4.30
C GLN A 137 -27.81 -2.98 -3.06
N LYS A 138 -28.06 -4.29 -2.90
CA LYS A 138 -28.74 -4.83 -1.71
C LYS A 138 -27.71 -5.37 -0.72
N GLU A 139 -28.16 -5.63 0.51
CA GLU A 139 -27.32 -6.27 1.53
C GLU A 139 -26.81 -7.63 1.04
N GLN A 140 -27.65 -8.41 0.37
CA GLN A 140 -27.28 -9.69 -0.24
C GLN A 140 -27.84 -9.79 -1.67
N GLN A 141 -27.02 -10.19 -2.62
CA GLN A 141 -27.40 -10.44 -4.02
C GLN A 141 -26.68 -11.66 -4.58
N GLN A 142 -27.34 -12.31 -5.54
CA GLN A 142 -26.77 -13.39 -6.33
C GLN A 142 -26.75 -12.98 -7.80
N PHE A 143 -25.67 -13.34 -8.48
CA PHE A 143 -25.43 -13.09 -9.89
C PHE A 143 -25.13 -14.42 -10.57
N VAL A 144 -25.74 -14.65 -11.73
CA VAL A 144 -25.48 -15.83 -12.57
C VAL A 144 -24.88 -15.33 -13.87
N ILE A 145 -23.60 -15.63 -14.08
CA ILE A 145 -22.81 -15.11 -15.18
C ILE A 145 -22.57 -16.23 -16.18
N ASN A 146 -22.94 -15.96 -17.42
CA ASN A 146 -22.63 -16.82 -18.56
C ASN A 146 -21.35 -16.33 -19.25
N GLY A 147 -20.68 -17.21 -19.98
CA GLY A 147 -19.45 -16.92 -20.71
C GLY A 147 -19.05 -18.08 -21.60
N ASP A 148 -17.88 -17.98 -22.22
CA ASP A 148 -17.32 -19.02 -23.10
C ASP A 148 -16.63 -20.17 -22.34
N PHE A 149 -17.10 -20.51 -21.13
CA PHE A 149 -16.50 -21.48 -20.21
C PHE A 149 -16.17 -22.82 -20.88
N SER A 150 -17.11 -23.40 -21.63
CA SER A 150 -16.93 -24.70 -22.29
C SER A 150 -15.85 -24.71 -23.38
N ALA A 151 -15.47 -23.52 -23.89
CA ALA A 151 -14.40 -23.38 -24.87
C ALA A 151 -13.01 -23.23 -24.23
N LYS A 152 -12.95 -22.90 -22.93
CA LYS A 152 -11.72 -22.54 -22.22
C LYS A 152 -11.35 -23.53 -21.11
N LEU A 153 -12.35 -24.18 -20.51
CA LEU A 153 -12.17 -25.14 -19.42
C LEU A 153 -12.13 -26.58 -19.96
N GLN A 154 -11.23 -27.37 -19.40
CA GLN A 154 -11.24 -28.83 -19.57
C GLN A 154 -12.26 -29.49 -18.62
N ALA A 155 -12.60 -30.74 -18.90
CA ALA A 155 -13.53 -31.50 -18.07
C ALA A 155 -13.03 -31.60 -16.62
N GLY A 156 -13.84 -31.13 -15.67
CA GLY A 156 -13.52 -31.10 -14.25
C GLY A 156 -12.79 -29.85 -13.77
N GLU A 157 -12.36 -28.96 -14.68
CA GLU A 157 -11.78 -27.67 -14.29
C GLU A 157 -12.85 -26.69 -13.80
N GLN A 158 -12.41 -25.70 -13.02
CA GLN A 158 -13.21 -24.57 -12.58
C GLN A 158 -12.53 -23.27 -13.01
N PRO A 159 -13.29 -22.22 -13.34
CA PRO A 159 -12.72 -20.92 -13.64
C PRO A 159 -12.11 -20.30 -12.39
N VAL A 160 -10.95 -19.67 -12.56
CA VAL A 160 -10.31 -18.84 -11.53
C VAL A 160 -10.80 -17.40 -11.70
N VAL A 161 -11.53 -16.90 -10.70
CA VAL A 161 -12.24 -15.61 -10.79
C VAL A 161 -11.51 -14.53 -10.02
N SER A 162 -11.23 -13.42 -10.71
CA SER A 162 -10.82 -12.17 -10.08
C SER A 162 -12.05 -11.34 -9.75
N LEU A 163 -12.09 -10.81 -8.53
CA LEU A 163 -13.16 -9.94 -8.05
C LEU A 163 -12.57 -8.57 -7.75
N PHE A 164 -13.36 -7.53 -8.02
CA PHE A 164 -12.97 -6.13 -7.83
C PHE A 164 -11.76 -5.70 -8.67
N ASP A 165 -11.68 -6.16 -9.92
CA ASP A 165 -10.63 -5.80 -10.87
C ASP A 165 -10.41 -4.28 -10.91
N ASN A 166 -9.15 -3.87 -11.02
CA ASN A 166 -8.74 -2.47 -10.96
C ASN A 166 -9.26 -1.73 -9.70
N PHE A 167 -9.37 -2.44 -8.58
CA PHE A 167 -9.90 -1.95 -7.30
C PHE A 167 -11.24 -1.22 -7.49
N SER A 168 -12.18 -1.86 -8.20
CA SER A 168 -13.41 -1.20 -8.67
C SER A 168 -14.26 -0.51 -7.60
N ALA A 169 -14.09 -0.84 -6.31
CA ALA A 169 -14.67 -0.09 -5.19
C ALA A 169 -13.78 -0.16 -3.94
N PRO A 170 -13.76 0.90 -3.08
CA PRO A 170 -12.94 0.96 -1.87
C PRO A 170 -13.57 0.16 -0.71
N VAL A 171 -13.53 -1.16 -0.81
CA VAL A 171 -14.12 -2.11 0.14
C VAL A 171 -13.11 -3.13 0.64
N LYS A 172 -13.38 -3.74 1.80
CA LYS A 172 -12.67 -4.96 2.24
C LYS A 172 -13.39 -6.17 1.67
N VAL A 173 -12.68 -7.08 1.01
CA VAL A 173 -13.27 -8.30 0.43
C VAL A 173 -12.88 -9.50 1.27
N SER A 174 -13.85 -10.31 1.64
CA SER A 174 -13.65 -11.60 2.28
C SER A 174 -14.18 -12.70 1.37
N ARG A 175 -13.32 -13.64 0.99
CA ARG A 175 -13.68 -14.80 0.17
C ARG A 175 -12.78 -15.98 0.48
N LYS A 176 -13.22 -17.18 0.11
CA LYS A 176 -12.34 -18.34 0.06
C LYS A 176 -11.68 -18.38 -1.31
N ILE A 177 -10.36 -18.36 -1.34
CA ILE A 177 -9.57 -18.55 -2.54
C ILE A 177 -8.38 -19.43 -2.21
N SER A 178 -7.98 -20.33 -3.11
CA SER A 178 -6.84 -21.19 -2.88
C SER A 178 -5.53 -20.49 -3.27
N ALA A 179 -4.42 -20.90 -2.66
CA ALA A 179 -3.09 -20.43 -3.06
C ALA A 179 -2.77 -20.76 -4.54
N ASN A 180 -3.34 -21.84 -5.10
CA ASN A 180 -3.23 -22.16 -6.52
C ASN A 180 -3.94 -21.13 -7.39
N ASP A 181 -5.15 -20.75 -7.03
CA ASP A 181 -5.93 -19.73 -7.73
C ASP A 181 -5.24 -18.38 -7.67
N LEU A 182 -4.70 -17.99 -6.51
CA LEU A 182 -3.89 -16.78 -6.38
C LEU A 182 -2.65 -16.80 -7.27
N ARG A 183 -1.95 -17.94 -7.37
CA ARG A 183 -0.82 -18.11 -8.31
C ARG A 183 -1.26 -17.97 -9.77
N THR A 184 -2.41 -18.56 -10.13
CA THR A 184 -2.97 -18.42 -11.49
C THR A 184 -3.35 -16.97 -11.79
N LEU A 185 -4.00 -16.26 -10.86
CA LEU A 185 -4.32 -14.85 -11.02
C LEU A 185 -3.06 -13.98 -11.13
N MET A 186 -2.06 -14.19 -10.27
CA MET A 186 -0.78 -13.49 -10.33
C MET A 186 -0.11 -13.65 -11.70
N ALA A 187 -0.17 -14.85 -12.28
CA ALA A 187 0.43 -15.14 -13.57
C ALA A 187 -0.40 -14.64 -14.77
N HIS A 188 -1.73 -14.71 -14.70
CA HIS A 188 -2.58 -14.68 -15.90
C HIS A 188 -3.81 -13.76 -15.82
N ALA A 189 -4.11 -13.13 -14.68
CA ALA A 189 -5.25 -12.23 -14.61
C ALA A 189 -5.12 -11.11 -15.68
N PRO A 190 -6.19 -10.80 -16.43
CA PRO A 190 -6.12 -9.79 -17.50
C PRO A 190 -5.77 -8.40 -16.99
N ASP A 191 -6.23 -8.09 -15.77
CA ASP A 191 -6.03 -6.80 -15.12
C ASP A 191 -4.71 -6.78 -14.32
N PRO A 192 -3.77 -5.84 -14.60
CA PRO A 192 -2.51 -5.76 -13.88
C PRO A 192 -2.65 -5.53 -12.38
N VAL A 193 -3.66 -4.77 -11.93
CA VAL A 193 -3.92 -4.55 -10.51
C VAL A 193 -4.31 -5.86 -9.84
N SER A 194 -5.13 -6.69 -10.49
CA SER A 194 -5.52 -8.01 -9.99
C SER A 194 -4.35 -8.99 -9.92
N ARG A 195 -3.40 -8.92 -10.86
CA ARG A 195 -2.15 -9.70 -10.80
C ARG A 195 -1.31 -9.33 -9.58
N TRP A 196 -1.17 -8.03 -9.33
CA TRP A 196 -0.50 -7.51 -8.13
C TRP A 196 -1.27 -7.89 -6.86
N ASP A 197 -2.58 -7.67 -6.80
CA ASP A 197 -3.37 -7.95 -5.60
C ASP A 197 -3.34 -9.45 -5.24
N ALA A 198 -3.34 -10.33 -6.24
CA ALA A 198 -3.17 -11.77 -6.03
C ALA A 198 -1.82 -12.12 -5.36
N SER A 199 -0.72 -11.43 -5.71
CA SER A 199 0.56 -11.64 -5.03
C SER A 199 0.54 -11.09 -3.60
N GLN A 200 -0.13 -9.95 -3.37
CA GLN A 200 -0.26 -9.38 -2.02
C GLN A 200 -1.08 -10.30 -1.10
N GLN A 201 -2.19 -10.85 -1.59
CA GLN A 201 -2.98 -11.85 -0.87
C GLN A 201 -2.15 -13.11 -0.59
N LEU A 202 -1.45 -13.65 -1.60
CA LEU A 202 -0.64 -14.86 -1.45
C LEU A 202 0.45 -14.70 -0.38
N PHE A 203 1.23 -13.61 -0.45
CA PHE A 203 2.28 -13.34 0.54
C PHE A 203 1.72 -12.99 1.91
N GLY A 204 0.62 -12.23 1.96
CA GLY A 204 -0.07 -11.90 3.20
C GLY A 204 -0.57 -13.13 3.92
N GLU A 205 -1.24 -14.05 3.23
CA GLU A 205 -1.73 -15.31 3.80
C GLU A 205 -0.61 -16.16 4.39
N LEU A 206 0.53 -16.29 3.70
CA LEU A 206 1.70 -17.00 4.22
C LEU A 206 2.19 -16.40 5.55
N ILE A 207 2.22 -15.06 5.65
CA ILE A 207 2.64 -14.37 6.87
C ILE A 207 1.58 -14.53 7.98
N HIS A 208 0.29 -14.36 7.67
CA HIS A 208 -0.79 -14.53 8.63
C HIS A 208 -0.82 -15.96 9.20
N GLN A 209 -0.64 -16.97 8.35
CA GLN A 209 -0.56 -18.37 8.79
C GLN A 209 0.66 -18.61 9.69
N ALA A 210 1.82 -18.07 9.33
CA ALA A 210 3.04 -18.20 10.14
C ALA A 210 2.87 -17.57 11.53
N ILE A 211 2.28 -16.37 11.60
CA ILE A 211 1.99 -15.66 12.84
C ILE A 211 0.99 -16.44 13.70
N ALA A 212 -0.12 -16.89 13.12
CA ALA A 212 -1.14 -17.68 13.82
C ALA A 212 -0.58 -18.99 14.40
N GLN A 213 0.38 -19.62 13.70
CA GLN A 213 1.06 -20.85 14.14
C GLN A 213 2.28 -20.59 15.03
N GLN A 214 2.66 -19.33 15.27
CA GLN A 214 3.87 -18.94 15.98
C GLN A 214 5.15 -19.55 15.35
N THR A 215 5.22 -19.54 14.03
CA THR A 215 6.34 -20.07 13.25
C THR A 215 6.95 -18.99 12.34
N THR A 216 8.09 -19.33 11.73
CA THR A 216 8.63 -18.58 10.60
C THR A 216 7.89 -18.95 9.33
N VAL A 217 7.55 -17.95 8.51
CA VAL A 217 6.96 -18.10 7.18
C VAL A 217 7.76 -19.08 6.33
N LYS A 218 7.06 -19.91 5.56
CA LYS A 218 7.67 -20.88 4.66
C LYS A 218 7.15 -20.66 3.25
N LEU A 219 8.07 -20.46 2.32
CA LEU A 219 7.75 -20.34 0.91
C LEU A 219 7.71 -21.73 0.27
N ASP A 220 6.57 -22.12 -0.29
CA ASP A 220 6.44 -23.39 -1.01
C ASP A 220 7.05 -23.33 -2.42
N GLN A 221 7.38 -24.51 -2.98
CA GLN A 221 8.01 -24.60 -4.31
C GLN A 221 7.11 -24.12 -5.46
N GLN A 222 5.79 -24.21 -5.30
CA GLN A 222 4.85 -23.74 -6.32
C GLN A 222 4.83 -22.22 -6.40
N THR A 223 4.93 -21.55 -5.26
CA THR A 223 5.01 -20.10 -5.13
C THR A 223 6.34 -19.58 -5.64
N ILE A 224 7.46 -20.25 -5.32
CA ILE A 224 8.77 -19.95 -5.93
C ILE A 224 8.69 -20.05 -7.45
N SER A 225 8.07 -21.12 -7.96
CA SER A 225 7.95 -21.35 -9.40
C SER A 225 7.09 -20.27 -10.08
N ALA A 226 5.98 -19.86 -9.46
CA ALA A 226 5.13 -18.80 -9.97
C ALA A 226 5.84 -17.43 -9.95
N CYS A 227 6.59 -17.11 -8.89
CA CYS A 227 7.41 -15.89 -8.82
C CYS A 227 8.50 -15.90 -9.89
N ARG A 228 9.16 -17.04 -10.13
CA ARG A 228 10.15 -17.20 -11.19
C ARG A 228 9.53 -16.96 -12.56
N GLN A 229 8.40 -17.61 -12.85
CA GLN A 229 7.69 -17.44 -14.11
C GLN A 229 7.33 -15.98 -14.37
N LEU A 230 6.83 -15.27 -13.35
CA LEU A 230 6.54 -13.85 -13.44
C LEU A 230 7.81 -13.03 -13.71
N LEU A 231 8.89 -13.26 -12.95
CA LEU A 231 10.17 -12.56 -13.09
C LEU A 231 10.78 -12.69 -14.49
N THR A 232 10.64 -13.87 -15.10
CA THR A 232 11.20 -14.19 -16.42
C THR A 232 10.23 -13.93 -17.58
N SER A 233 9.01 -13.46 -17.31
CA SER A 233 8.00 -13.19 -18.33
C SER A 233 8.28 -11.90 -19.11
N ASP A 234 7.49 -11.67 -20.16
CA ASP A 234 7.43 -10.44 -20.95
C ASP A 234 6.42 -9.42 -20.40
N ALA A 235 5.88 -9.64 -19.20
CA ALA A 235 4.99 -8.68 -18.55
C ALA A 235 5.70 -7.34 -18.29
N ASP A 236 4.90 -6.28 -18.13
CA ASP A 236 5.40 -4.94 -17.80
C ASP A 236 6.36 -5.00 -16.59
N PRO A 237 7.60 -4.50 -16.72
CA PRO A 237 8.56 -4.46 -15.61
C PRO A 237 8.01 -3.81 -14.33
N ALA A 238 7.18 -2.77 -14.45
CA ALA A 238 6.57 -2.11 -13.29
C ALA A 238 5.61 -3.06 -12.56
N LEU A 239 4.83 -3.85 -13.31
CA LEU A 239 3.96 -4.88 -12.73
C LEU A 239 4.79 -5.95 -12.01
N ILE A 240 5.84 -6.46 -12.66
CA ILE A 240 6.73 -7.48 -12.06
C ILE A 240 7.33 -6.93 -10.75
N ALA A 241 7.81 -5.68 -10.76
CA ALA A 241 8.40 -5.03 -9.60
C ALA A 241 7.40 -4.95 -8.43
N LEU A 242 6.18 -4.48 -8.71
CA LEU A 242 5.13 -4.34 -7.70
C LEU A 242 4.67 -5.70 -7.17
N ALA A 243 4.41 -6.66 -8.05
CA ALA A 243 3.91 -7.98 -7.67
C ALA A 243 4.95 -8.81 -6.90
N LEU A 244 6.24 -8.65 -7.20
CA LEU A 244 7.33 -9.27 -6.43
C LEU A 244 7.74 -8.44 -5.21
N THR A 245 7.04 -7.37 -4.84
CA THR A 245 7.30 -6.66 -3.59
C THR A 245 6.30 -7.13 -2.52
N PRO A 246 6.75 -7.82 -1.45
CA PRO A 246 5.85 -8.27 -0.40
C PRO A 246 5.03 -7.12 0.21
N PRO A 247 3.83 -7.39 0.75
CA PRO A 247 3.00 -6.36 1.37
C PRO A 247 3.72 -5.70 2.54
N GLY A 248 3.52 -4.38 2.71
CA GLY A 248 4.11 -3.63 3.80
C GLY A 248 3.54 -4.01 5.18
N ALA A 249 4.33 -3.79 6.24
CA ALA A 249 3.93 -4.12 7.60
C ALA A 249 2.63 -3.43 8.04
N ALA A 250 2.44 -2.16 7.67
CA ALA A 250 1.21 -1.42 7.97
C ALA A 250 -0.03 -2.04 7.30
N THR A 251 0.10 -2.51 6.05
CA THR A 251 -0.98 -3.18 5.33
C THR A 251 -1.38 -4.49 6.01
N LEU A 252 -0.41 -5.29 6.45
CA LEU A 252 -0.69 -6.53 7.16
C LEU A 252 -1.24 -6.30 8.56
N ALA A 253 -0.81 -5.22 9.23
CA ALA A 253 -1.29 -4.84 10.54
C ALA A 253 -2.80 -4.57 10.55
N ASP A 254 -3.40 -4.13 9.45
CA ASP A 254 -4.84 -3.88 9.32
C ASP A 254 -5.75 -5.12 9.43
N ASN A 255 -5.16 -6.32 9.42
CA ASN A 255 -5.86 -7.59 9.64
C ASN A 255 -5.85 -8.06 11.10
N TYR A 256 -5.29 -7.27 12.01
CA TYR A 256 -5.19 -7.61 13.43
C TYR A 256 -5.88 -6.57 14.31
N ASP A 257 -6.63 -7.04 15.31
CA ASP A 257 -7.13 -6.18 16.40
C ASP A 257 -5.97 -5.77 17.32
N GLU A 258 -5.14 -6.73 17.72
CA GLU A 258 -3.86 -6.53 18.41
C GLU A 258 -2.70 -6.84 17.44
N ILE A 259 -1.91 -5.83 17.08
CA ILE A 259 -0.87 -5.89 16.05
C ILE A 259 0.38 -6.64 16.57
N PRO A 260 0.76 -7.78 15.96
CA PRO A 260 1.93 -8.56 16.37
C PRO A 260 3.22 -8.00 15.73
N VAL A 261 3.73 -6.89 16.28
CA VAL A 261 4.85 -6.10 15.74
C VAL A 261 6.08 -6.95 15.45
N GLU A 262 6.58 -7.70 16.43
CA GLU A 262 7.77 -8.54 16.29
C GLU A 262 7.60 -9.64 15.23
N GLN A 263 6.45 -10.30 15.22
CA GLN A 263 6.21 -11.43 14.32
C GLN A 263 5.99 -10.95 12.88
N LEU A 264 5.38 -9.78 12.67
CA LEU A 264 5.32 -9.12 11.35
C LEU A 264 6.72 -8.79 10.85
N ARG A 265 7.53 -8.12 11.69
CA ARG A 265 8.92 -7.76 11.36
C ARG A 265 9.73 -8.98 10.93
N HIS A 266 9.72 -10.02 11.77
CA HIS A 266 10.45 -11.26 11.53
C HIS A 266 10.00 -11.94 10.24
N ASN A 267 8.71 -12.18 10.07
CA ASN A 267 8.21 -12.93 8.92
C ASN A 267 8.35 -12.18 7.59
N LEU A 268 8.22 -10.85 7.58
CA LEU A 268 8.50 -10.06 6.37
C LEU A 268 9.96 -10.17 5.94
N LYS A 269 10.91 -10.00 6.88
CA LYS A 269 12.34 -10.19 6.59
C LYS A 269 12.63 -11.61 6.08
N GLN A 270 12.05 -12.63 6.71
CA GLN A 270 12.26 -14.02 6.31
C GLN A 270 11.65 -14.35 4.95
N LEU A 271 10.47 -13.81 4.60
CA LEU A 271 9.87 -14.00 3.28
C LEU A 271 10.75 -13.40 2.19
N LYS A 272 11.19 -12.15 2.35
CA LYS A 272 12.05 -11.47 1.38
C LYS A 272 13.38 -12.21 1.19
N LYS A 273 14.00 -12.65 2.30
CA LYS A 273 15.24 -13.44 2.25
C LYS A 273 15.06 -14.79 1.55
N GLN A 274 13.96 -15.51 1.82
CA GLN A 274 13.66 -16.77 1.13
C GLN A 274 13.46 -16.58 -0.38
N LEU A 275 12.74 -15.54 -0.78
CA LEU A 275 12.57 -15.17 -2.20
C LEU A 275 13.93 -14.86 -2.84
N ALA A 276 14.75 -14.03 -2.19
CA ALA A 276 16.09 -13.69 -2.66
C ALA A 276 16.94 -14.94 -2.90
N GLN A 277 16.96 -15.85 -1.93
CA GLN A 277 17.75 -17.08 -1.99
C GLN A 277 17.24 -18.04 -3.08
N ALA A 278 15.92 -18.24 -3.15
CA ALA A 278 15.31 -19.19 -4.08
C ALA A 278 15.38 -18.75 -5.54
N LEU A 279 15.45 -17.43 -5.79
CA LEU A 279 15.49 -16.82 -7.12
C LEU A 279 16.85 -16.19 -7.44
N LYS A 280 17.90 -16.49 -6.67
CA LYS A 280 19.22 -15.81 -6.77
C LYS A 280 19.73 -15.65 -8.20
N ASP A 281 19.78 -16.76 -8.95
CA ASP A 281 20.32 -16.76 -10.30
C ASP A 281 19.40 -16.02 -11.28
N ASP A 282 18.08 -16.18 -11.15
CA ASP A 282 17.07 -15.50 -11.95
C ASP A 282 17.11 -13.97 -11.73
N VAL A 283 17.19 -13.55 -10.46
CA VAL A 283 17.30 -12.15 -10.02
C VAL A 283 18.57 -11.52 -10.58
N MET A 284 19.72 -12.18 -10.44
CA MET A 284 20.99 -11.66 -10.97
C MET A 284 20.96 -11.54 -12.49
N ALA A 285 20.49 -12.57 -13.20
CA ALA A 285 20.40 -12.55 -14.66
C ALA A 285 19.48 -11.42 -15.16
N ARG A 286 18.31 -11.28 -14.54
CA ARG A 286 17.36 -10.22 -14.90
C ARG A 286 17.88 -8.82 -14.55
N TYR A 287 18.55 -8.66 -13.41
CA TYR A 287 19.21 -7.41 -13.03
C TYR A 287 20.28 -6.99 -14.04
N GLN A 288 21.14 -7.93 -14.47
CA GLN A 288 22.18 -7.67 -15.47
C GLN A 288 21.59 -7.33 -16.83
N GLN A 289 20.55 -8.05 -17.26
CA GLN A 289 19.82 -7.75 -18.50
C GLN A 289 19.27 -6.32 -18.48
N LEU A 290 18.52 -5.94 -17.44
CA LEU A 290 17.95 -4.61 -17.30
C LEU A 290 19.03 -3.53 -17.22
N THR A 291 20.15 -3.82 -16.54
CA THR A 291 21.30 -2.91 -16.49
C THR A 291 21.89 -2.67 -17.87
N ALA A 292 22.09 -3.72 -18.66
CA ALA A 292 22.61 -3.61 -20.02
C ALA A 292 21.66 -2.81 -20.92
N THR A 293 20.35 -3.05 -20.82
CA THR A 293 19.33 -2.30 -21.58
C THR A 293 19.35 -0.81 -21.20
N LEU A 294 19.26 -0.48 -19.91
CA LEU A 294 19.24 0.90 -19.44
C LEU A 294 20.54 1.67 -19.70
N LYS A 295 21.67 0.98 -19.86
CA LYS A 295 22.98 1.58 -20.20
C LYS A 295 23.25 1.64 -21.70
N ALA A 296 22.36 1.12 -22.54
CA ALA A 296 22.50 1.20 -23.99
C ALA A 296 22.24 2.62 -24.53
N HIS A 297 21.66 3.50 -23.71
CA HIS A 297 21.40 4.90 -24.01
C HIS A 297 21.51 5.76 -22.75
N ASP A 298 21.53 7.09 -22.91
CA ASP A 298 21.52 8.03 -21.80
C ASP A 298 20.23 7.94 -20.99
N TYR A 299 20.28 8.32 -19.70
CA TYR A 299 19.13 8.37 -18.80
C TYR A 299 17.93 9.11 -19.39
N GLN A 300 16.75 8.46 -19.41
CA GLN A 300 15.48 9.05 -19.86
C GLN A 300 14.40 9.03 -18.77
N LEU A 301 13.55 10.06 -18.78
CA LEU A 301 12.31 10.12 -18.01
C LEU A 301 11.12 9.63 -18.85
N GLN A 302 11.23 8.42 -19.39
CA GLN A 302 10.19 7.78 -20.21
C GLN A 302 9.59 6.56 -19.51
N GLY A 303 8.33 6.23 -19.81
CA GLY A 303 7.59 5.17 -19.11
C GLY A 303 8.32 3.82 -19.08
N ASP A 304 8.85 3.40 -20.23
CA ASP A 304 9.59 2.14 -20.38
C ASP A 304 10.90 2.11 -19.59
N ASP A 305 11.62 3.24 -19.52
CA ASP A 305 12.83 3.39 -18.73
C ASP A 305 12.53 3.34 -17.23
N ILE A 306 11.46 4.04 -16.82
CA ILE A 306 11.05 4.12 -15.42
C ILE A 306 10.62 2.73 -14.92
N SER A 307 9.83 1.99 -15.71
CA SER A 307 9.38 0.64 -15.33
C SER A 307 10.56 -0.34 -15.21
N GLN A 308 11.49 -0.32 -16.17
CA GLN A 308 12.69 -1.16 -16.13
C GLN A 308 13.60 -0.83 -14.94
N ARG A 309 13.78 0.46 -14.65
CA ARG A 309 14.57 0.93 -13.50
C ARG A 309 13.92 0.55 -12.18
N GLN A 310 12.59 0.66 -12.08
CA GLN A 310 11.83 0.19 -10.92
C GLN A 310 12.03 -1.30 -10.68
N LEU A 311 11.94 -2.15 -11.71
CA LEU A 311 12.22 -3.58 -11.58
C LEU A 311 13.67 -3.83 -11.18
N ARG A 312 14.64 -3.23 -11.88
CA ARG A 312 16.06 -3.40 -11.56
C ARG A 312 16.37 -3.04 -10.11
N ASN A 313 15.81 -1.94 -9.61
CA ASN A 313 16.04 -1.47 -8.24
C ASN A 313 15.33 -2.36 -7.21
N THR A 314 14.19 -2.93 -7.56
CA THR A 314 13.54 -3.99 -6.74
C THR A 314 14.44 -5.22 -6.64
N LEU A 315 15.02 -5.67 -7.76
CA LEU A 315 15.96 -6.79 -7.81
C LEU A 315 17.25 -6.49 -7.03
N LEU A 316 17.75 -5.26 -7.07
CA LEU A 316 18.89 -4.84 -6.26
C LEU A 316 18.61 -5.01 -4.77
N SER A 317 17.38 -4.70 -4.32
CA SER A 317 16.97 -4.90 -2.93
C SER A 317 16.92 -6.38 -2.53
N TYR A 318 16.72 -7.29 -3.47
CA TYR A 318 16.82 -8.75 -3.26
C TYR A 318 18.28 -9.20 -3.22
N LEU A 319 19.12 -8.67 -4.11
CA LEU A 319 20.55 -8.97 -4.14
C LEU A 319 21.23 -8.55 -2.82
N ALA A 320 20.84 -7.43 -2.23
CA ALA A 320 21.35 -6.96 -0.94
C ALA A 320 21.01 -7.87 0.25
N GLU A 321 20.05 -8.81 0.13
CA GLU A 321 19.74 -9.80 1.17
C GLU A 321 20.68 -11.02 1.16
N ILE A 322 21.41 -11.23 0.05
CA ILE A 322 22.13 -12.49 -0.23
C ILE A 322 23.55 -12.32 -0.79
N ASN A 323 23.92 -11.09 -1.16
CA ASN A 323 25.25 -10.76 -1.66
C ASN A 323 25.98 -9.96 -0.60
N ASP A 324 27.12 -10.47 -0.14
CA ASP A 324 27.99 -9.84 0.86
C ASP A 324 29.19 -9.10 0.23
N ASP A 325 29.24 -9.02 -1.11
CA ASP A 325 30.33 -8.37 -1.85
C ASP A 325 30.20 -6.84 -1.81
N ALA A 326 30.90 -6.22 -0.86
CA ALA A 326 30.97 -4.76 -0.71
C ALA A 326 31.47 -4.06 -1.98
N ALA A 327 32.51 -4.59 -2.63
CA ALA A 327 33.09 -3.98 -3.82
C ALA A 327 32.09 -3.99 -5.00
N TRP A 328 31.22 -5.00 -5.07
CA TRP A 328 30.15 -5.01 -6.05
C TRP A 328 29.17 -3.85 -5.83
N PHE A 329 28.68 -3.65 -4.60
CA PHE A 329 27.76 -2.54 -4.30
C PHE A 329 28.43 -1.16 -4.45
N GLU A 330 29.69 -1.01 -4.08
CA GLU A 330 30.48 0.20 -4.38
C GLU A 330 30.49 0.48 -5.88
N SER A 331 30.76 -0.55 -6.69
CA SER A 331 30.76 -0.40 -8.14
C SER A 331 29.38 -0.04 -8.69
N VAL A 332 28.29 -0.61 -8.16
CA VAL A 332 26.93 -0.20 -8.56
C VAL A 332 26.67 1.26 -8.20
N TYR A 333 27.07 1.70 -7.01
CA TYR A 333 26.92 3.09 -6.56
C TYR A 333 27.70 4.07 -7.46
N GLU A 334 28.95 3.75 -7.78
CA GLU A 334 29.82 4.59 -8.62
C GLU A 334 29.37 4.67 -10.07
N GLN A 335 28.74 3.60 -10.57
CA GLN A 335 28.23 3.54 -11.92
C GLN A 335 26.82 4.15 -12.07
N ALA A 336 26.18 4.58 -10.98
CA ALA A 336 24.89 5.26 -11.03
C ALA A 336 25.08 6.67 -11.60
N ASP A 337 24.34 7.00 -12.65
CA ASP A 337 24.40 8.29 -13.36
C ASP A 337 23.19 9.21 -13.05
N ASN A 338 22.31 8.77 -12.15
CA ASN A 338 21.10 9.50 -11.75
C ASN A 338 20.71 9.18 -10.30
N MET A 339 19.97 10.10 -9.68
CA MET A 339 19.59 10.02 -8.26
C MET A 339 18.68 8.81 -7.94
N THR A 340 17.86 8.34 -8.89
CA THR A 340 16.99 7.15 -8.67
C THR A 340 17.84 5.92 -8.38
N ASP A 341 18.94 5.77 -9.10
CA ASP A 341 19.83 4.60 -8.98
C ASP A 341 20.78 4.73 -7.80
N THR A 342 21.33 5.94 -7.57
CA THR A 342 22.14 6.22 -6.37
C THR A 342 21.36 5.94 -5.09
N LEU A 343 20.10 6.40 -5.00
CA LEU A 343 19.26 6.14 -3.84
C LEU A 343 18.87 4.67 -3.72
N ALA A 344 18.64 3.96 -4.82
CA ALA A 344 18.29 2.54 -4.76
C ALA A 344 19.41 1.69 -4.15
N VAL A 345 20.68 1.95 -4.54
CA VAL A 345 21.83 1.27 -3.92
C VAL A 345 21.92 1.63 -2.44
N LEU A 346 21.83 2.92 -2.12
CA LEU A 346 21.93 3.41 -0.74
C LEU A 346 20.85 2.79 0.16
N GLN A 347 19.60 2.72 -0.31
CA GLN A 347 18.50 2.07 0.40
C GLN A 347 18.75 0.58 0.56
N ALA A 348 19.13 -0.12 -0.50
CA ALA A 348 19.35 -1.56 -0.47
C ALA A 348 20.40 -1.93 0.59
N VAL A 349 21.56 -1.27 0.59
CA VAL A 349 22.64 -1.58 1.55
C VAL A 349 22.30 -1.14 2.99
N THR A 350 21.59 -0.03 3.16
CA THR A 350 21.23 0.50 4.49
C THR A 350 20.19 -0.39 5.18
N TRP A 351 19.19 -0.84 4.43
CA TRP A 351 18.07 -1.63 4.97
C TRP A 351 18.41 -3.09 5.22
N THR A 352 19.47 -3.62 4.60
CA THR A 352 19.99 -4.97 4.87
C THR A 352 21.19 -5.00 5.81
N GLU A 353 21.57 -3.84 6.38
CA GLU A 353 22.74 -3.72 7.27
C GLU A 353 24.03 -4.21 6.60
N HIS A 354 24.14 -4.01 5.28
CA HIS A 354 25.32 -4.43 4.53
C HIS A 354 26.57 -3.68 5.01
N SER A 355 27.71 -4.36 5.01
CA SER A 355 29.00 -3.85 5.54
C SER A 355 29.47 -2.52 4.93
N VAL A 356 29.00 -2.20 3.72
CA VAL A 356 29.34 -0.99 2.95
C VAL A 356 28.42 0.21 3.26
N ALA A 357 27.33 -0.01 4.00
CA ALA A 357 26.27 1.00 4.16
C ALA A 357 26.78 2.32 4.77
N GLU A 358 27.56 2.26 5.85
CA GLU A 358 28.09 3.46 6.50
C GLU A 358 29.03 4.25 5.59
N GLU A 359 29.85 3.56 4.78
CA GLU A 359 30.73 4.23 3.83
C GLU A 359 29.92 4.98 2.77
N LEU A 360 28.93 4.31 2.15
CA LEU A 360 28.11 4.94 1.11
C LEU A 360 27.24 6.07 1.67
N LEU A 361 26.71 5.93 2.89
CA LEU A 361 25.98 7.00 3.57
C LEU A 361 26.86 8.23 3.81
N ASN A 362 28.10 8.05 4.26
CA ASN A 362 29.05 9.14 4.47
C ASN A 362 29.49 9.79 3.16
N ARG A 363 29.73 9.00 2.10
CA ARG A 363 30.05 9.52 0.76
C ARG A 363 28.89 10.33 0.20
N PHE A 364 27.65 9.86 0.36
CA PHE A 364 26.46 10.57 -0.08
C PHE A 364 26.32 11.90 0.66
N ASP A 365 26.46 11.90 1.99
CA ASP A 365 26.42 13.12 2.81
C ASP A 365 27.50 14.12 2.36
N GLN A 366 28.77 13.70 2.27
CA GLN A 366 29.86 14.56 1.81
C GLN A 366 29.62 15.19 0.43
N GLN A 367 28.97 14.45 -0.48
CA GLN A 367 28.68 14.93 -1.82
C GLN A 367 27.51 15.91 -1.86
N TRP A 368 26.46 15.67 -1.06
CA TRP A 368 25.18 16.36 -1.16
C TRP A 368 24.85 17.26 0.04
N GLN A 369 25.77 17.39 1.00
CA GLN A 369 25.62 18.30 2.13
C GLN A 369 25.29 19.71 1.62
N GLY A 370 24.27 20.33 2.22
CA GLY A 370 23.73 21.62 1.81
C GLY A 370 22.67 21.56 0.70
N GLU A 371 22.59 20.47 -0.09
CA GLU A 371 21.54 20.25 -1.09
C GLU A 371 20.27 19.74 -0.42
N LYS A 372 19.49 20.68 0.13
CA LYS A 372 18.33 20.42 1.00
C LYS A 372 17.48 19.24 0.52
N LEU A 373 16.88 19.29 -0.67
CA LEU A 373 15.93 18.26 -1.12
C LEU A 373 16.57 16.88 -1.30
N VAL A 374 17.87 16.83 -1.60
CA VAL A 374 18.62 15.58 -1.73
C VAL A 374 18.87 14.98 -0.34
N MET A 375 19.26 15.82 0.62
CA MET A 375 19.45 15.39 2.01
C MET A 375 18.15 14.90 2.68
N ASP A 376 16.96 15.37 2.25
CA ASP A 376 15.69 14.77 2.70
C ASP A 376 15.61 13.28 2.36
N LYS A 377 16.09 12.87 1.18
CA LYS A 377 16.10 11.46 0.77
C LYS A 377 17.10 10.63 1.56
N TRP A 378 18.22 11.23 1.93
CA TRP A 378 19.24 10.62 2.78
C TRP A 378 18.74 10.41 4.22
N PHE A 379 18.07 11.41 4.82
CA PHE A 379 17.40 11.26 6.12
C PHE A 379 16.30 10.20 6.07
N GLN A 380 15.45 10.24 5.04
CA GLN A 380 14.34 9.29 4.88
C GLN A 380 14.82 7.84 4.72
N THR A 381 15.89 7.63 3.95
CA THR A 381 16.48 6.29 3.77
C THR A 381 16.90 5.69 5.10
N GLN A 382 17.52 6.48 5.97
CA GLN A 382 17.96 6.03 7.30
C GLN A 382 16.80 5.89 8.28
N ALA A 383 15.78 6.76 8.22
CA ALA A 383 14.59 6.70 9.06
C ALA A 383 13.75 5.43 8.86
N LEU A 384 13.70 4.96 7.62
CA LEU A 384 12.91 3.78 7.23
C LEU A 384 13.69 2.47 7.37
N ALA A 385 14.98 2.50 7.72
CA ALA A 385 15.76 1.30 7.96
C ALA A 385 15.24 0.56 9.20
N ASP A 386 14.86 -0.70 9.05
CA ASP A 386 14.34 -1.52 10.15
C ASP A 386 15.46 -2.27 10.90
N ASN A 387 16.38 -1.50 11.47
CA ASN A 387 17.59 -1.99 12.13
C ASN A 387 17.49 -1.69 13.63
N ASP A 388 18.10 -2.50 14.49
CA ASP A 388 17.98 -2.30 15.94
C ASP A 388 18.62 -0.99 16.42
N ALA A 389 19.58 -0.47 15.65
CA ALA A 389 20.25 0.81 15.87
C ALA A 389 19.48 2.05 15.35
N THR A 390 18.33 1.87 14.67
CA THR A 390 17.65 2.96 13.97
C THR A 390 17.29 4.13 14.90
N VAL A 391 16.74 3.87 16.10
CA VAL A 391 16.38 4.95 17.03
C VAL A 391 17.58 5.83 17.40
N ALA A 392 18.72 5.21 17.75
CA ALA A 392 19.96 5.92 18.07
C ALA A 392 20.54 6.67 16.86
N ARG A 393 20.36 6.12 15.65
CA ARG A 393 20.69 6.81 14.40
C ARG A 393 19.83 8.05 14.21
N ILE A 394 18.52 8.00 14.48
CA ILE A 394 17.66 9.20 14.39
C ILE A 394 18.10 10.29 15.37
N GLU A 395 18.42 9.93 16.62
CA GLU A 395 18.94 10.88 17.61
C GLU A 395 20.23 11.57 17.12
N THR A 396 21.13 10.80 16.48
CA THR A 396 22.36 11.34 15.88
C THR A 396 22.06 12.26 14.69
N LEU A 397 21.15 11.86 13.81
CA LEU A 397 20.75 12.62 12.62
C LEU A 397 20.03 13.93 12.96
N MET A 398 19.35 13.99 14.11
CA MET A 398 18.76 15.24 14.61
C MET A 398 19.82 16.30 14.98
N GLN A 399 21.09 15.90 15.16
CA GLN A 399 22.21 16.80 15.39
C GLN A 399 23.00 17.13 14.11
N HIS A 400 22.56 16.59 12.97
CA HIS A 400 23.23 16.81 11.68
C HIS A 400 23.12 18.27 11.23
N ALA A 401 24.16 18.80 10.58
CA ALA A 401 24.21 20.20 10.15
C ALA A 401 23.07 20.58 9.19
N ASP A 402 22.59 19.62 8.39
CA ASP A 402 21.46 19.81 7.47
C ASP A 402 20.10 19.48 8.10
N PHE A 403 20.02 19.20 9.40
CA PHE A 403 18.75 19.00 10.10
C PHE A 403 18.39 20.22 10.96
N SER A 404 17.11 20.60 10.93
CA SER A 404 16.54 21.61 11.83
C SER A 404 15.05 21.36 12.03
N LEU A 405 14.60 21.47 13.29
CA LEU A 405 13.19 21.38 13.66
C LEU A 405 12.35 22.55 13.11
N ASP A 406 12.97 23.69 12.79
CA ASP A 406 12.29 24.85 12.23
C ASP A 406 11.87 24.64 10.76
N ASN A 407 12.40 23.60 10.11
CA ASN A 407 12.07 23.27 8.73
C ASN A 407 11.14 22.04 8.69
N PRO A 408 9.85 22.22 8.35
CA PRO A 408 8.89 21.11 8.27
C PRO A 408 9.34 19.97 7.37
N ASN A 409 10.04 20.25 6.27
CA ASN A 409 10.51 19.20 5.36
C ASN A 409 11.54 18.30 6.03
N ARG A 410 12.43 18.83 6.89
CA ARG A 410 13.38 18.02 7.67
C ARG A 410 12.66 17.14 8.69
N VAL A 411 11.69 17.72 9.39
CA VAL A 411 10.86 16.98 10.35
C VAL A 411 10.11 15.86 9.64
N TYR A 412 9.58 16.11 8.44
CA TYR A 412 8.87 15.09 7.69
C TYR A 412 9.79 14.02 7.11
N SER A 413 10.94 14.39 6.57
CA SER A 413 11.88 13.46 5.94
C SER A 413 12.57 12.55 6.95
N LEU A 414 12.82 13.00 8.18
CA LEU A 414 13.41 12.18 9.24
C LEU A 414 12.35 11.59 10.18
N LEU A 415 11.59 12.45 10.87
CA LEU A 415 10.80 12.04 12.03
C LEU A 415 9.43 11.50 11.65
N ALA A 416 8.72 12.14 10.72
CA ALA A 416 7.47 11.58 10.21
C ALA A 416 7.72 10.29 9.42
N ALA A 417 8.82 10.21 8.66
CA ALA A 417 9.25 8.97 8.03
C ALA A 417 9.52 7.87 9.06
N PHE A 418 10.23 8.17 10.15
CA PHE A 418 10.49 7.21 11.23
C PHE A 418 9.19 6.67 11.85
N THR A 419 8.14 7.50 12.02
CA THR A 419 6.84 7.00 12.52
C THR A 419 6.18 5.94 11.62
N GLN A 420 6.55 5.87 10.33
CA GLN A 420 6.07 4.85 9.40
C GLN A 420 6.86 3.53 9.49
N ASN A 421 8.02 3.55 10.15
CA ASN A 421 8.80 2.35 10.44
C ASN A 421 8.15 1.60 11.62
N LEU A 422 7.12 0.81 11.33
CA LEU A 422 6.26 0.16 12.32
C LEU A 422 7.05 -0.59 13.40
N ALA A 423 8.09 -1.32 13.02
CA ALA A 423 8.91 -2.09 13.96
C ALA A 423 9.74 -1.20 14.91
N GLN A 424 10.32 -0.11 14.41
CA GLN A 424 11.22 0.74 15.20
C GLN A 424 10.48 1.82 15.99
N PHE A 425 9.41 2.39 15.44
CA PHE A 425 8.56 3.32 16.17
C PHE A 425 7.87 2.60 17.34
N HIS A 426 7.31 1.40 17.09
CA HIS A 426 6.69 0.57 18.11
C HIS A 426 7.67 -0.41 18.76
N ARG A 427 8.93 -0.03 19.00
CA ARG A 427 9.86 -0.91 19.73
C ARG A 427 9.33 -1.19 21.14
N ALA A 428 9.48 -2.43 21.61
CA ALA A 428 8.89 -2.88 22.88
C ALA A 428 9.35 -2.10 24.12
N ASP A 429 10.51 -1.45 24.06
CA ASP A 429 11.06 -0.63 25.14
C ASP A 429 10.58 0.85 25.12
N GLY A 430 9.75 1.22 24.15
CA GLY A 430 9.18 2.54 23.98
C GLY A 430 10.16 3.64 23.57
N ALA A 431 11.36 3.31 23.09
CA ALA A 431 12.34 4.33 22.71
C ALA A 431 11.85 5.23 21.56
N GLY A 432 11.18 4.64 20.56
CA GLY A 432 10.56 5.41 19.48
C GLY A 432 9.47 6.38 19.97
N TYR A 433 8.68 5.96 20.97
CA TYR A 433 7.65 6.81 21.56
C TYR A 433 8.25 8.00 22.31
N ARG A 434 9.27 7.78 23.15
CA ARG A 434 9.94 8.86 23.89
C ARG A 434 10.62 9.86 22.95
N LEU A 435 11.28 9.37 21.90
CA LEU A 435 11.91 10.22 20.89
C LEU A 435 10.89 11.18 20.27
N ILE A 436 9.80 10.64 19.72
CA ILE A 436 8.80 11.46 19.03
C ILE A 436 7.97 12.29 20.01
N GLY A 437 7.67 11.78 21.21
CA GLY A 437 7.00 12.53 22.27
C GLY A 437 7.77 13.79 22.67
N GLY A 438 9.08 13.68 22.89
CA GLY A 438 9.95 14.84 23.19
C GLY A 438 10.04 15.85 22.04
N VAL A 439 10.03 15.37 20.79
CA VAL A 439 9.95 16.25 19.61
C VAL A 439 8.60 16.99 19.56
N ILE A 440 7.48 16.29 19.79
CA ILE A 440 6.14 16.91 19.79
C ILE A 440 6.07 17.98 20.90
N GLN A 441 6.62 17.72 22.08
CA GLN A 441 6.71 18.72 23.15
C GLN A 441 7.48 19.96 22.70
N THR A 442 8.59 19.79 21.99
CA THR A 442 9.37 20.92 21.46
C THR A 442 8.59 21.69 20.39
N LEU A 443 7.92 20.97 19.48
CA LEU A 443 7.16 21.56 18.38
C LEU A 443 5.80 22.13 18.82
N ASN A 444 5.29 21.80 20.01
CA ASN A 444 4.09 22.42 20.57
C ASN A 444 4.19 23.95 20.58
N ASP A 445 5.39 24.47 20.89
CA ASP A 445 5.61 25.91 21.01
C ASP A 445 5.99 26.55 19.68
N SER A 446 6.84 25.87 18.89
CA SER A 446 7.41 26.45 17.67
C SER A 446 6.56 26.20 16.42
N ASN A 447 5.91 25.03 16.31
CA ASN A 447 5.12 24.65 15.15
C ASN A 447 4.02 23.60 15.47
N PRO A 448 2.90 24.02 16.07
CA PRO A 448 1.79 23.14 16.47
C PRO A 448 1.23 22.25 15.35
N GLN A 449 1.22 22.73 14.10
CA GLN A 449 0.69 21.97 12.97
C GLN A 449 1.58 20.76 12.64
N VAL A 450 2.91 20.96 12.63
CA VAL A 450 3.86 19.86 12.43
C VAL A 450 3.80 18.89 13.61
N ALA A 451 3.70 19.40 14.83
CA ALA A 451 3.51 18.60 16.03
C ALA A 451 2.25 17.71 15.93
N SER A 452 1.12 18.28 15.49
CA SER A 452 -0.15 17.58 15.33
C SER A 452 -0.08 16.49 14.26
N ARG A 453 0.70 16.71 13.20
CA ARG A 453 0.94 15.68 12.20
C ARG A 453 1.69 14.48 12.78
N LEU A 454 2.77 14.70 13.54
CA LEU A 454 3.51 13.63 14.22
C LEU A 454 2.66 12.89 15.27
N LEU A 455 1.84 13.62 16.02
CA LEU A 455 0.93 13.05 17.03
C LEU A 455 -0.02 12.00 16.46
N SER A 456 -0.36 12.10 15.17
CA SER A 456 -1.23 11.13 14.48
C SER A 456 -0.73 9.69 14.60
N ALA A 457 0.58 9.46 14.72
CA ALA A 457 1.16 8.13 14.92
C ALA A 457 0.79 7.50 16.28
N PHE A 458 0.37 8.30 17.26
CA PHE A 458 -0.06 7.82 18.58
C PHE A 458 -1.55 7.47 18.64
N MET A 459 -2.35 7.85 17.64
CA MET A 459 -3.81 7.70 17.69
C MET A 459 -4.27 6.23 17.65
N SER A 460 -3.46 5.33 17.08
CA SER A 460 -3.75 3.89 16.99
C SER A 460 -3.29 3.09 18.20
N TRP A 461 -2.93 3.73 19.33
CA TRP A 461 -2.27 3.08 20.47
C TRP A 461 -3.01 1.84 21.02
N LYS A 462 -4.34 1.80 20.94
CA LYS A 462 -5.17 0.67 21.40
C LYS A 462 -5.04 -0.61 20.57
N ARG A 463 -4.46 -0.53 19.37
CA ARG A 463 -4.26 -1.68 18.48
C ARG A 463 -3.00 -2.47 18.81
N TYR A 464 -2.29 -2.14 19.88
CA TYR A 464 -1.03 -2.81 20.27
C TYR A 464 -1.20 -3.55 21.59
N ASP A 465 -0.21 -4.37 21.96
CA ASP A 465 -0.20 -5.07 23.24
C ASP A 465 -0.22 -4.12 24.46
N ALA A 466 -0.55 -4.67 25.63
CA ALA A 466 -0.72 -3.91 26.86
C ALA A 466 0.51 -3.06 27.26
N ASN A 467 1.74 -3.55 27.00
CA ASN A 467 2.95 -2.79 27.33
C ASN A 467 3.11 -1.58 26.40
N ARG A 468 2.93 -1.77 25.09
CA ARG A 468 2.94 -0.65 24.12
C ARG A 468 1.83 0.35 24.37
N GLN A 469 0.63 -0.12 24.69
CA GLN A 469 -0.49 0.73 25.09
C GLN A 469 -0.11 1.63 26.26
N ALA A 470 0.46 1.07 27.33
CA ALA A 470 0.87 1.83 28.50
C ALA A 470 1.92 2.90 28.16
N LEU A 471 2.93 2.55 27.36
CA LEU A 471 4.00 3.47 26.97
C LEU A 471 3.50 4.62 26.07
N MET A 472 2.64 4.32 25.09
CA MET A 472 2.06 5.35 24.22
C MET A 472 1.08 6.25 24.99
N LYS A 473 0.26 5.65 25.87
CA LYS A 473 -0.67 6.38 26.73
C LYS A 473 0.08 7.32 27.66
N GLN A 474 1.20 6.88 28.24
CA GLN A 474 2.05 7.74 29.05
C GLN A 474 2.50 8.99 28.27
N GLN A 475 2.94 8.84 27.02
CA GLN A 475 3.33 9.99 26.19
C GLN A 475 2.14 10.93 25.91
N LEU A 476 0.94 10.38 25.64
CA LEU A 476 -0.27 11.19 25.47
C LEU A 476 -0.68 11.94 26.75
N GLU A 477 -0.57 11.30 27.92
CA GLU A 477 -0.84 11.91 29.21
C GLU A 477 0.18 13.01 29.54
N GLU A 478 1.47 12.81 29.22
CA GLU A 478 2.52 13.82 29.36
C GLU A 478 2.26 15.04 28.46
N LEU A 479 1.83 14.83 27.21
CA LEU A 479 1.44 15.91 26.31
C LEU A 479 0.19 16.65 26.81
N SER A 480 -0.82 15.93 27.30
CA SER A 480 -2.04 16.49 27.87
C SER A 480 -1.76 17.40 29.07
N ALA A 481 -0.72 17.08 29.85
CA ALA A 481 -0.32 17.85 31.02
C ALA A 481 0.50 19.12 30.70
N LEU A 482 0.81 19.40 29.42
CA LEU A 482 1.53 20.62 29.05
C LEU A 482 0.69 21.86 29.41
N PRO A 483 1.28 22.86 30.11
CA PRO A 483 0.54 24.04 30.55
C PRO A 483 0.06 24.92 29.38
N ASN A 484 0.69 24.79 28.22
CA ASN A 484 0.46 25.56 27.00
C ASN A 484 0.20 24.63 25.80
N LEU A 485 -0.54 23.53 26.00
CA LEU A 485 -0.91 22.62 24.91
C LEU A 485 -1.64 23.39 23.79
N ALA A 486 -1.07 23.36 22.59
CA ALA A 486 -1.64 24.04 21.44
C ALA A 486 -2.98 23.41 21.02
N SER A 487 -3.91 24.22 20.52
CA SER A 487 -5.25 23.79 20.09
C SER A 487 -5.21 22.66 19.05
N ASP A 488 -4.23 22.70 18.14
CA ASP A 488 -4.01 21.70 17.09
C ASP A 488 -3.69 20.30 17.66
N LEU A 489 -3.16 20.23 18.88
CA LEU A 489 -2.84 19.00 19.60
C LEU A 489 -3.96 18.59 20.53
N GLN A 490 -4.57 19.54 21.24
CA GLN A 490 -5.58 19.30 22.25
C GLN A 490 -6.70 18.37 21.76
N GLU A 491 -7.29 18.68 20.60
CA GLU A 491 -8.37 17.87 20.02
C GLU A 491 -7.95 16.40 19.81
N LYS A 492 -6.72 16.16 19.31
CA LYS A 492 -6.23 14.81 19.05
C LYS A 492 -5.87 14.07 20.32
N VAL A 493 -5.24 14.74 21.29
CA VAL A 493 -4.87 14.13 22.58
C VAL A 493 -6.13 13.73 23.35
N GLU A 494 -7.09 14.64 23.50
CA GLU A 494 -8.34 14.38 24.22
C GLU A 494 -9.14 13.25 23.58
N ASN A 495 -9.34 13.30 22.26
CA ASN A 495 -10.05 12.23 21.54
C ASN A 495 -9.33 10.88 21.67
N SER A 496 -7.99 10.87 21.65
CA SER A 496 -7.21 9.63 21.75
C SER A 496 -7.23 9.02 23.16
N LEU A 497 -7.33 9.84 24.21
CA LEU A 497 -7.42 9.39 25.60
C LEU A 497 -8.86 9.03 26.02
N ALA A 498 -9.87 9.62 25.37
CA ALA A 498 -11.28 9.36 25.62
C ALA A 498 -11.83 8.14 24.87
N ALA A 499 -11.33 7.88 23.65
CA ALA A 499 -11.57 6.65 22.91
C ALA A 499 -11.13 5.45 23.72
#